data_AF-A0A1B9SP43-F1
#
_entry.id   AF-A0A1B9SP43-F1
#
_cell.length_a   1.000
_cell.length_b   1.000
_cell.length_c   1.000
_cell.angle_alpha   90.00
_cell.angle_beta   90.00
_cell.angle_gamma   90.00
#
_symmetry.space_group_name_H-M   'P 1'
#
loop_
_entity.id
_entity.type
_entity.pdbx_description
1 polymer ?
#
loop_
_entity_poly.entity_id
_entity_poly.type
_entity_poly.pdbx_seq_one_letter_code
_entity_poly.pdbx_strand_id
1 'polypeptide(L)' 'MTDDKPDMAALLKVMADSPRRDNTAYHTAMAQARQAFEEAEAALGGPVQVKTKVKTKRGGKYVVKWTFKPLK' A
#
# COMPACT_ATOMS: atom_id res chain seq x y z
N MET A 1 -5.07 43.64 18.57
CA MET A 1 -5.45 42.40 19.26
C MET A 1 -4.94 41.25 18.40
N THR A 2 -4.21 40.36 19.07
CA THR A 2 -3.29 39.34 18.58
C THR A 2 -3.91 38.31 17.63
N ASP A 3 -3.29 38.22 16.46
CA ASP A 3 -3.09 37.04 15.60
C ASP A 3 -3.81 35.75 16.06
N ASP A 4 -4.96 35.49 15.46
CA ASP A 4 -5.85 34.34 15.69
C ASP A 4 -5.23 33.07 15.04
N LYS A 5 -4.03 32.70 15.49
CA LYS A 5 -3.39 31.45 15.09
C LYS A 5 -4.11 30.31 15.80
N PRO A 6 -4.60 29.28 15.08
CA PRO A 6 -5.20 28.13 15.74
C PRO A 6 -4.17 27.53 16.68
N ASP A 7 -4.58 27.31 17.94
CA ASP A 7 -3.74 26.71 18.96
C ASP A 7 -3.32 25.32 18.49
N MET A 8 -2.08 25.22 18.00
CA MET A 8 -1.52 24.00 17.43
C MET A 8 -1.57 22.85 18.43
N ALA A 9 -1.53 23.14 19.73
CA ALA A 9 -1.67 22.13 20.78
C ALA A 9 -3.09 21.52 20.80
N ALA A 10 -4.12 22.33 20.58
CA ALA A 10 -5.50 21.86 20.49
C ALA A 10 -5.72 20.96 19.26
N LEU A 11 -5.12 21.33 18.11
CA LEU A 11 -5.18 20.51 16.89
C LEU A 11 -4.46 19.16 17.06
N LEU A 12 -3.28 19.16 17.67
CA LEU A 12 -2.52 17.93 17.94
C LEU A 12 -3.27 16.99 18.90
N LYS A 13 -3.95 17.56 19.91
CA LYS A 13 -4.78 16.79 20.84
C LYS A 13 -5.98 16.16 20.14
N VAL A 14 -6.67 16.90 19.28
CA VAL A 14 -7.79 16.36 18.47
C VAL A 14 -7.32 15.25 17.53
N MET A 15 -6.14 15.38 16.93
CA MET A 15 -5.56 14.31 16.09
C MET A 15 -5.18 13.07 16.92
N ALA A 16 -4.63 13.25 18.12
CA ALA A 16 -4.26 12.16 19.02
C ALA A 16 -5.49 11.42 19.60
N ASP A 17 -6.55 12.16 19.91
CA ASP A 17 -7.80 11.65 20.47
C ASP A 17 -8.73 11.07 19.38
N SER A 18 -8.47 11.38 18.10
CA SER A 18 -9.20 10.78 16.98
C SER A 18 -8.88 9.27 16.86
N PRO A 19 -9.87 8.40 16.59
CA PRO A 19 -9.62 6.98 16.37
C PRO A 19 -8.60 6.79 15.25
N ARG A 20 -7.40 6.31 15.59
CA ARG A 20 -6.39 5.92 14.59
C ARG A 20 -7.01 4.84 13.71
N ARG A 21 -7.18 5.13 12.42
CA ARG A 21 -7.55 4.10 11.43
C ARG A 21 -6.49 3.01 11.45
N ASP A 22 -6.88 1.78 11.76
CA ASP A 22 -5.98 0.63 11.66
C ASP A 22 -5.66 0.37 10.18
N ASN A 23 -4.49 0.85 9.74
CA ASN A 23 -3.98 0.68 8.39
C ASN A 23 -3.02 -0.52 8.28
N THR A 24 -2.92 -1.36 9.32
CA THR A 24 -1.97 -2.48 9.36
C THR A 24 -2.17 -3.41 8.17
N ALA A 25 -3.41 -3.77 7.84
CA ALA A 25 -3.73 -4.62 6.70
C ALA A 25 -3.22 -4.05 5.36
N TYR A 26 -3.31 -2.73 5.16
CA TYR A 26 -2.79 -2.07 3.95
C TYR A 26 -1.26 -2.14 3.89
N HIS A 27 -0.59 -1.81 4.99
CA HIS A 27 0.87 -1.86 5.05
C HIS A 27 1.41 -3.28 4.90
N THR A 28 0.76 -4.27 5.51
CA THR A 28 1.08 -5.69 5.33
C THR A 28 0.91 -6.11 3.88
N ALA A 29 -0.18 -5.74 3.21
CA ALA A 29 -0.39 -6.06 1.80
C ALA A 29 0.68 -5.42 0.90
N MET A 30 1.10 -4.18 1.20
CA MET A 30 2.18 -3.52 0.46
C MET A 30 3.55 -4.15 0.70
N ALA A 31 3.83 -4.60 1.93
CA ALA A 31 5.06 -5.33 2.24
C ALA A 31 5.12 -6.66 1.49
N GLN A 32 4.04 -7.45 1.54
CA GLN A 32 3.92 -8.71 0.80
C GLN A 32 4.04 -8.50 -0.72
N ALA A 33 3.46 -7.40 -1.22
CA ALA A 33 3.59 -7.05 -2.62
C ALA A 33 5.05 -6.83 -3.01
N ARG A 34 5.82 -6.04 -2.25
CA ARG A 34 7.25 -5.80 -2.52
C ARG A 34 8.07 -7.09 -2.46
N GLN A 35 7.84 -7.92 -1.43
CA GLN A 35 8.52 -9.19 -1.28
C GLN A 35 8.31 -10.11 -2.50
N ALA A 36 7.11 -10.14 -3.08
CA ALA A 36 6.84 -10.94 -4.28
C ALA A 36 7.65 -10.49 -5.52
N PHE A 37 8.07 -9.22 -5.60
CA PHE A 37 8.95 -8.75 -6.67
C PHE A 37 10.38 -9.23 -6.43
N GLU A 38 10.88 -9.09 -5.21
CA GLU A 38 12.24 -9.55 -4.83
C GLU A 38 12.38 -11.06 -5.05
N GLU A 39 11.39 -11.85 -4.63
CA GLU A 39 11.34 -13.30 -4.87
C GLU A 39 11.33 -13.64 -6.36
N ALA A 40 10.60 -12.87 -7.17
CA ALA A 40 10.54 -13.08 -8.62
C ALA A 40 11.88 -12.76 -9.30
N GLU A 41 12.55 -11.68 -8.91
CA GLU A 41 13.88 -11.33 -9.42
C GLU A 41 14.92 -12.38 -9.04
N ALA A 42 14.91 -12.84 -7.78
CA ALA A 42 15.79 -13.91 -7.31
C ALA A 42 15.54 -15.23 -8.07
N ALA A 43 14.28 -15.59 -8.30
CA ALA A 43 13.91 -16.82 -9.01
C ALA A 43 14.24 -16.77 -10.52
N LEU A 44 14.16 -15.59 -11.15
CA LEU A 44 14.40 -15.41 -12.58
C LEU A 44 15.83 -14.97 -12.91
N GLY A 45 16.66 -14.67 -11.90
CA GLY A 45 18.09 -14.38 -12.04
C GLY A 45 18.39 -12.98 -12.56
N GLY A 46 17.49 -12.01 -12.35
CA GLY A 46 17.68 -10.64 -12.83
C GLY A 46 16.39 -9.81 -12.84
N PRO A 47 16.43 -8.62 -13.44
CA PRO A 47 15.29 -7.70 -13.48
C PRO A 47 14.07 -8.34 -14.15
N VAL A 48 12.88 -8.03 -13.63
CA VAL A 48 11.61 -8.60 -14.13
C VAL A 48 10.69 -7.54 -14.73
N GLN A 49 10.04 -7.89 -15.83
CA GLN A 49 8.88 -7.18 -16.35
C GLN A 49 7.60 -7.76 -15.73
N VAL A 50 6.69 -6.89 -15.27
CA VAL A 50 5.42 -7.30 -14.67
C VAL A 50 4.25 -7.11 -15.62
N LYS A 51 3.44 -8.17 -15.76
CA LYS A 51 2.13 -8.12 -16.41
C LYS A 51 1.02 -8.22 -15.36
N THR A 52 0.17 -7.21 -15.31
CA THR A 52 -0.97 -7.15 -14.39
C THR A 52 -2.27 -7.53 -15.10
N LYS A 53 -3.05 -8.42 -14.50
CA LYS A 53 -4.42 -8.74 -14.93
C LYS A 53 -5.40 -8.50 -13.80
N VAL A 54 -6.37 -7.64 -14.04
CA VAL A 54 -7.44 -7.32 -13.10
C VAL A 54 -8.69 -8.13 -13.46
N LYS A 55 -9.39 -8.63 -12.44
CA LYS A 55 -10.70 -9.27 -12.58
C LYS A 55 -11.59 -8.92 -11.39
N THR A 56 -12.82 -8.48 -11.67
CA THR A 56 -13.89 -8.41 -10.66
C THR A 56 -14.69 -9.70 -10.72
N LYS A 57 -14.83 -10.40 -9.59
CA LYS A 57 -15.62 -11.64 -9.50
C LYS A 57 -17.09 -11.30 -9.16
N ARG A 58 -18.02 -12.18 -9.52
CA ARG A 58 -19.48 -12.01 -9.27
C ARG A 58 -19.87 -11.75 -7.81
N GLY A 59 -18.99 -12.04 -6.84
CA GLY A 59 -19.20 -11.76 -5.41
C GLY A 59 -18.52 -10.48 -4.90
N GLY A 60 -18.31 -9.47 -5.75
CA GLY A 60 -17.70 -8.18 -5.36
C GLY A 60 -16.19 -8.22 -5.11
N LYS A 61 -15.54 -9.39 -5.19
CA LYS A 61 -14.08 -9.51 -5.00
C LYS A 61 -13.34 -8.92 -6.19
N TYR A 62 -12.49 -7.94 -5.93
CA TYR A 62 -11.52 -7.43 -6.89
C TYR A 62 -10.22 -8.22 -6.79
N VAL A 63 -9.74 -8.78 -7.89
CA VAL A 63 -8.54 -9.62 -7.93
C VAL A 63 -7.54 -9.03 -8.89
N VAL A 64 -6.31 -8.87 -8.42
CA VAL A 64 -5.14 -8.49 -9.21
C VAL A 64 -4.23 -9.72 -9.31
N LYS A 65 -3.90 -10.13 -10.54
CA LYS A 65 -2.92 -11.18 -10.80
C LYS A 65 -1.68 -10.54 -11.41
N TRP A 66 -0.55 -10.69 -10.74
CA TRP A 66 0.76 -10.37 -11.32
C TRP A 66 1.37 -11.58 -11.98
N THR A 67 2.12 -11.33 -13.05
CA THR A 67 2.93 -12.35 -13.72
C THR A 67 4.24 -11.68 -14.07
N PHE A 68 5.30 -12.19 -13.44
CA PHE A 68 6.67 -11.75 -13.64
C PHE A 68 7.28 -12.49 -14.82
N LYS A 69 8.08 -11.78 -15.61
CA LYS A 69 8.84 -12.32 -16.73
C LYS A 69 10.24 -11.72 -16.71
N PRO A 70 11.28 -12.43 -17.17
CA PRO A 70 12.59 -11.82 -17.33
C PRO A 70 12.52 -10.58 -18.23
N LEU A 71 13.19 -9.50 -17.83
CA LEU A 71 13.45 -8.36 -18.69
C LEU A 71 14.53 -8.78 -19.70
N LYS A 72 14.17 -8.87 -20.98
CA LYS A 72 15.13 -9.13 -22.06
C LYS A 72 15.99 -7.91 -22.34
#